data_AF-G0RHS4-F1
#
_entry.id   AF-G0RHS4-F1
#
_cell.length_a   1.000
_cell.length_b   1.000
_cell.length_c   1.000
_cell.angle_alpha   90.00
_cell.angle_beta   90.00
_cell.angle_gamma   90.00
#
_symmetry.space_group_name_H-M   'P 1'
#
loop_
_entity.id
_entity.type
_entity.pdbx_description
1 polymer ?
#
loop_
_entity_poly.entity_id
_entity_poly.type
_entity_poly.pdbx_seq_one_letter_code
_entity_poly.pdbx_strand_id
1 'polypeptide(L)'
;TPTQVAESPAKDESKFIPRRPKRRTPAKKKAPRKPKWDAESIIKDPKSPLATANLRSILCNPMAWSCLDQADKAEILALFPDRDHILDAGTADARPDLASLMNDDSFRYDCAAYTENIAQGRHDPEWLASAWSAHERRKAGDFDEFLVERLEEDWGVEIPAGMRIVR
;
A
#
# COMPACT_ATOMS: atom_id res chain seq x y z
N THR A 1 6.99 13.12 82.18
CA THR A 1 6.44 14.29 81.46
C THR A 1 5.01 13.96 81.03
N PRO A 2 4.07 14.92 81.17
CA PRO A 2 2.65 14.64 81.29
C PRO A 2 1.92 14.75 79.93
N THR A 3 0.77 14.11 79.78
CA THR A 3 -0.21 14.51 78.78
C THR A 3 -1.60 14.39 79.37
N GLN A 4 -2.19 15.56 79.63
CA GLN A 4 -3.59 15.75 79.97
C GLN A 4 -4.43 15.45 78.73
N VAL A 5 -5.56 14.75 78.92
CA VAL A 5 -6.60 14.63 77.89
C VAL A 5 -7.82 15.36 78.45
N ALA A 6 -8.18 16.44 77.78
CA ALA A 6 -9.37 17.23 78.04
C ALA A 6 -10.60 16.62 77.37
N GLU A 7 -11.73 16.82 78.01
CA GLU A 7 -13.03 16.23 77.75
C GLU A 7 -13.95 17.20 76.99
N SER A 8 -14.57 16.71 75.90
CA SER A 8 -15.91 17.04 75.34
C SER A 8 -16.18 18.46 74.74
N PRO A 9 -17.28 18.71 73.95
CA PRO A 9 -18.26 17.83 73.27
C PRO A 9 -18.70 18.27 71.82
N ALA A 10 -19.62 17.47 71.27
CA ALA A 10 -20.80 17.83 70.46
C ALA A 10 -20.71 18.24 68.97
N LYS A 11 -21.30 17.34 68.18
CA LYS A 11 -21.97 17.48 66.86
C LYS A 11 -22.76 18.79 66.69
N ASP A 12 -22.68 19.37 65.50
CA ASP A 12 -23.77 20.17 64.93
C ASP A 12 -23.97 19.86 63.44
N GLU A 13 -25.24 19.88 63.04
CA GLU A 13 -25.84 19.35 61.82
C GLU A 13 -25.49 20.16 60.56
N SER A 14 -25.05 19.49 59.49
CA SER A 14 -25.03 20.08 58.15
C SER A 14 -26.22 19.57 57.32
N LYS A 15 -27.16 20.49 57.08
CA LYS A 15 -28.40 20.31 56.32
C LYS A 15 -28.10 19.86 54.88
N PHE A 16 -28.68 18.73 54.47
CA PHE A 16 -28.68 18.24 53.09
C PHE A 16 -29.53 19.14 52.18
N ILE A 17 -28.92 19.70 51.13
CA ILE A 17 -29.65 20.40 50.05
C ILE A 17 -29.80 19.43 48.87
N PRO A 18 -31.03 19.10 48.41
CA PRO A 18 -31.18 18.18 47.28
C PRO A 18 -30.82 18.89 45.97
N ARG A 19 -29.77 18.38 45.28
CA ARG A 19 -29.37 18.83 43.94
C ARG A 19 -30.35 18.29 42.90
N ARG A 20 -30.99 19.19 42.14
CA ARG A 20 -31.81 18.86 40.96
C ARG A 20 -30.99 18.10 39.90
N PRO A 21 -31.53 17.03 39.29
CA PRO A 21 -30.82 16.31 38.24
C PRO A 21 -30.72 17.14 36.96
N LYS A 22 -29.51 17.32 36.43
CA LYS A 22 -29.27 17.93 35.11
C LYS A 22 -29.89 17.05 34.03
N ARG A 23 -30.87 17.58 33.30
CA ARG A 23 -31.50 16.95 32.13
C ARG A 23 -30.44 16.73 31.05
N ARG A 24 -30.08 15.47 30.78
CA ARG A 24 -29.17 15.10 29.69
C ARG A 24 -29.87 15.40 28.37
N THR A 25 -29.31 16.30 27.57
CA THR A 25 -29.75 16.49 26.19
C THR A 25 -29.35 15.27 25.35
N PRO A 26 -30.21 14.79 24.43
CA PRO A 26 -29.89 13.63 23.61
C PRO A 26 -28.73 13.98 22.68
N ALA A 27 -27.67 13.16 22.70
CA ALA A 27 -26.52 13.32 21.82
C ALA A 27 -26.98 13.20 20.36
N LYS A 28 -26.69 14.22 19.55
CA LYS A 28 -26.91 14.19 18.09
C LYS A 28 -26.13 13.00 17.51
N LYS A 29 -26.84 12.04 16.92
CA LYS A 29 -26.23 10.93 16.18
C LYS A 29 -25.41 11.52 15.02
N LYS A 30 -24.08 11.34 15.08
CA LYS A 30 -23.19 11.79 13.99
C LYS A 30 -23.44 10.90 12.78
N ALA A 31 -23.72 11.52 11.63
CA ALA A 31 -23.80 10.81 10.36
C ALA A 31 -22.49 10.05 10.08
N PRO A 32 -22.56 8.88 9.40
CA PRO A 32 -21.37 8.11 9.06
C PRO A 32 -20.44 8.96 8.19
N ARG A 33 -19.18 9.07 8.62
CA ARG A 33 -18.15 9.82 7.87
C ARG A 33 -17.80 9.00 6.63
N LYS A 34 -17.84 9.62 5.46
CA LYS A 34 -17.33 9.00 4.23
C LYS A 34 -15.86 8.58 4.45
N PRO A 35 -15.44 7.42 3.94
CA PRO A 35 -14.04 7.02 4.02
C PRO A 35 -13.20 8.10 3.34
N LYS A 36 -12.07 8.45 3.96
CA LYS A 36 -11.17 9.50 3.47
C LYS A 36 -10.49 9.09 2.15
N TRP A 37 -10.46 7.79 1.86
CA TRP A 37 -9.76 7.19 0.73
C TRP A 37 -10.70 6.28 -0.04
N ASP A 38 -10.67 6.43 -1.35
CA ASP A 38 -11.28 5.52 -2.32
C ASP A 38 -10.22 4.58 -2.92
N ALA A 39 -10.63 3.41 -3.42
CA ALA A 39 -9.72 2.37 -3.93
C ALA A 39 -8.85 2.87 -5.10
N GLU A 40 -9.41 3.69 -5.99
CA GLU A 40 -8.66 4.28 -7.09
C GLU A 40 -7.71 5.40 -6.63
N SER A 41 -8.12 6.14 -5.58
CA SER A 41 -7.31 7.24 -5.06
C SER A 41 -6.10 6.74 -4.28
N ILE A 42 -6.22 5.61 -3.57
CA ILE A 42 -5.14 5.08 -2.72
C ILE A 42 -3.98 4.50 -3.54
N ILE A 43 -4.26 4.01 -4.76
CA ILE A 43 -3.22 3.45 -5.65
C ILE A 43 -2.55 4.51 -6.54
N LYS A 44 -3.19 5.66 -6.77
CA LYS A 44 -2.67 6.73 -7.65
C LYS A 44 -2.04 7.89 -6.90
N ASP A 45 -2.58 8.25 -5.73
CA ASP A 45 -2.16 9.45 -5.02
C ASP A 45 -0.80 9.22 -4.32
N PRO A 46 0.23 10.04 -4.59
CA PRO A 46 1.52 9.94 -3.90
C PRO A 46 1.45 10.22 -2.40
N LYS A 47 0.39 10.89 -1.93
CA LYS A 47 0.14 11.16 -0.50
C LYS A 47 -0.71 10.09 0.17
N SER A 48 -1.06 9.02 -0.57
CA SER A 48 -1.79 7.90 -0.02
C SER A 48 -0.98 7.24 1.12
N PRO A 49 -1.67 6.63 2.10
CA PRO A 49 -1.00 5.84 3.12
C PRO A 49 -0.29 4.60 2.53
N LEU A 50 -0.58 4.23 1.27
CA LEU A 50 0.07 3.13 0.59
C LEU A 50 1.51 3.44 0.20
N ALA A 51 1.83 4.72 -0.07
CA ALA A 51 3.17 5.17 -0.40
C ALA A 51 4.19 4.99 0.74
N THR A 52 3.72 4.94 2.00
CA THR A 52 4.58 4.81 3.19
C THR A 52 4.40 3.47 3.91
N ALA A 53 3.39 2.69 3.53
CA ALA A 53 3.12 1.41 4.15
C ALA A 53 4.04 0.29 3.63
N ASN A 54 4.29 -0.71 4.47
CA ASN A 54 5.04 -1.90 4.05
C ASN A 54 4.12 -2.86 3.30
N LEU A 55 4.07 -2.72 1.97
CA LEU A 55 3.22 -3.54 1.09
C LEU A 55 3.44 -5.04 1.27
N ARG A 56 4.69 -5.49 1.38
CA ARG A 56 5.01 -6.90 1.58
C ARG A 56 4.30 -7.45 2.82
N SER A 57 4.33 -6.72 3.93
CA SER A 57 3.67 -7.16 5.17
C SER A 57 2.14 -7.20 5.05
N ILE A 58 1.55 -6.32 4.22
CA ILE A 58 0.11 -6.27 3.99
C ILE A 58 -0.34 -7.42 3.09
N LEU A 59 0.37 -7.65 1.98
CA LEU A 59 0.03 -8.68 0.99
C LEU A 59 0.32 -10.10 1.50
N CYS A 60 1.38 -10.28 2.30
CA CYS A 60 1.66 -11.57 2.95
C CYS A 60 0.77 -11.86 4.16
N ASN A 61 -0.19 -10.99 4.48
CA ASN A 61 -1.13 -11.23 5.57
C ASN A 61 -2.23 -12.22 5.12
N PRO A 62 -2.47 -13.33 5.85
CA PRO A 62 -3.55 -14.26 5.51
C PRO A 62 -4.94 -13.61 5.41
N MET A 63 -5.16 -12.52 6.15
CA MET A 63 -6.41 -11.77 6.10
C MET A 63 -6.65 -11.14 4.72
N ALA A 64 -5.59 -10.70 4.03
CA ALA A 64 -5.66 -10.13 2.69
C ALA A 64 -6.11 -11.15 1.65
N TRP A 65 -5.78 -12.43 1.84
CA TRP A 65 -6.28 -13.50 0.98
C TRP A 65 -7.72 -13.90 1.34
N SER A 66 -8.05 -13.92 2.63
CA SER A 66 -9.36 -14.38 3.10
C SER A 66 -10.52 -13.45 2.74
N CYS A 67 -10.25 -12.14 2.55
CA CYS A 67 -11.28 -11.15 2.25
C CYS A 67 -11.67 -11.08 0.77
N LEU A 68 -10.97 -11.80 -0.11
CA LEU A 68 -11.19 -11.80 -1.55
C LEU A 68 -12.23 -12.85 -1.97
N ASP A 69 -13.01 -12.51 -3.00
CA ASP A 69 -13.94 -13.42 -3.64
C ASP A 69 -13.20 -14.46 -4.48
N GLN A 70 -13.87 -15.57 -4.81
CA GLN A 70 -13.24 -16.65 -5.57
C GLN A 70 -12.79 -16.20 -6.98
N ALA A 71 -13.49 -15.24 -7.58
CA ALA A 71 -13.13 -14.64 -8.86
C ALA A 71 -11.80 -13.88 -8.76
N ASP A 72 -11.67 -12.99 -7.77
CA ASP A 72 -10.45 -12.20 -7.53
C ASP A 72 -9.26 -13.10 -7.22
N LYS A 73 -9.48 -14.17 -6.43
CA LYS A 73 -8.45 -15.17 -6.14
C LYS A 73 -7.95 -15.85 -7.40
N ALA A 74 -8.86 -16.23 -8.30
CA ALA A 74 -8.49 -16.87 -9.56
C ALA A 74 -7.72 -15.92 -10.48
N GLU A 75 -8.11 -14.64 -10.53
CA GLU A 75 -7.39 -13.61 -11.28
C GLU A 75 -5.97 -13.41 -10.74
N ILE A 76 -5.82 -13.24 -9.42
CA ILE A 76 -4.52 -13.07 -8.79
C ILE A 76 -3.63 -14.28 -9.08
N LEU A 77 -4.14 -15.51 -8.95
CA LEU A 77 -3.37 -16.72 -9.24
C LEU A 77 -2.94 -16.82 -10.71
N ALA A 78 -3.71 -16.25 -11.64
CA ALA A 78 -3.35 -16.21 -13.06
C ALA A 78 -2.26 -15.17 -13.37
N LEU A 79 -2.06 -14.17 -12.50
CA LEU A 79 -1.00 -13.15 -12.64
C LEU A 79 0.37 -13.63 -12.14
N PHE A 80 0.43 -14.72 -11.40
CA PHE A 80 1.72 -15.27 -10.96
C PHE A 80 2.51 -15.80 -12.16
N PRO A 81 3.81 -15.43 -12.30
CA PRO A 81 4.64 -15.90 -13.40
C PRO A 81 4.87 -17.42 -13.33
N ASP A 82 5.00 -17.95 -12.11
CA ASP A 82 5.34 -19.35 -11.84
C ASP A 82 4.35 -19.99 -10.87
N ARG A 83 4.11 -21.29 -11.04
CA ARG A 83 3.23 -22.09 -10.16
C ARG A 83 3.89 -22.49 -8.84
N ASP A 84 5.18 -22.20 -8.68
CA ASP A 84 5.98 -22.63 -7.53
C ASP A 84 5.58 -21.90 -6.24
N HIS A 85 5.02 -20.69 -6.35
CA HIS A 85 4.50 -19.92 -5.22
C HIS A 85 3.01 -20.17 -4.96
N ILE A 86 2.42 -21.21 -5.56
CA ILE A 86 1.01 -21.57 -5.39
C ILE A 86 0.92 -22.94 -4.71
N LEU A 87 0.33 -22.96 -3.51
CA LEU A 87 -0.09 -24.19 -2.86
C LEU A 87 -1.37 -24.70 -3.51
N ASP A 88 -1.46 -26.03 -3.64
CA ASP A 88 -2.64 -26.72 -4.15
C ASP A 88 -3.06 -26.26 -5.56
N ALA A 89 -2.07 -25.95 -6.40
CA ALA A 89 -2.27 -25.46 -7.77
C ALA A 89 -3.21 -26.37 -8.58
N GLY A 90 -4.23 -25.78 -9.19
CA GLY A 90 -5.23 -26.51 -10.00
C GLY A 90 -6.40 -27.10 -9.20
N THR A 91 -6.45 -26.89 -7.89
CA THR A 91 -7.61 -27.23 -7.05
C THR A 91 -8.48 -26.00 -6.76
N ALA A 92 -9.67 -26.22 -6.20
CA ALA A 92 -10.54 -25.12 -5.76
C ALA A 92 -9.96 -24.32 -4.57
N ASP A 93 -9.03 -24.92 -3.82
CA ASP A 93 -8.38 -24.35 -2.64
C ASP A 93 -7.01 -23.73 -2.93
N ALA A 94 -6.69 -23.54 -4.23
CA ALA A 94 -5.43 -22.94 -4.65
C ALA A 94 -5.20 -21.59 -3.95
N ARG A 95 -4.00 -21.41 -3.39
CA ARG A 95 -3.64 -20.21 -2.62
C ARG A 95 -2.15 -19.90 -2.76
N PRO A 96 -1.74 -18.63 -2.66
CA PRO A 96 -0.33 -18.29 -2.61
C PRO A 96 0.35 -18.91 -1.38
N ASP A 97 1.56 -19.44 -1.57
CA ASP A 97 2.46 -19.78 -0.46
C ASP A 97 3.01 -18.47 0.12
N LEU A 98 2.33 -17.94 1.13
CA LEU A 98 2.72 -16.69 1.78
C LEU A 98 4.12 -16.78 2.43
N ALA A 99 4.54 -17.96 2.89
CA ALA A 99 5.84 -18.12 3.52
C ALA A 99 6.97 -18.12 2.49
N SER A 100 6.76 -18.77 1.35
CA SER A 100 7.68 -18.69 0.21
C SER A 100 7.74 -17.27 -0.35
N LEU A 101 6.59 -16.64 -0.59
CA LEU A 101 6.48 -15.28 -1.13
C LEU A 101 7.12 -14.23 -0.21
N MET A 102 7.05 -14.42 1.11
CA MET A 102 7.77 -13.55 2.04
C MET A 102 9.28 -13.59 1.80
N ASN A 103 9.87 -14.74 1.46
CA ASN A 103 11.32 -14.90 1.34
C ASN A 103 11.87 -14.66 -0.07
N ASP A 104 11.01 -14.47 -1.07
CA ASP A 104 11.43 -14.15 -2.43
C ASP A 104 11.91 -12.69 -2.56
N ASP A 105 13.11 -12.52 -3.11
CA ASP A 105 13.72 -11.23 -3.36
C ASP A 105 13.06 -10.48 -4.52
N SER A 106 12.50 -11.18 -5.51
CA SER A 106 11.79 -10.58 -6.63
C SER A 106 10.54 -9.86 -6.13
N PHE A 107 9.69 -10.57 -5.37
CA PHE A 107 8.51 -9.98 -4.76
C PHE A 107 8.84 -8.84 -3.79
N ARG A 108 9.94 -8.94 -3.03
CA ARG A 108 10.42 -7.85 -2.15
C ARG A 108 10.77 -6.61 -2.95
N TYR A 109 11.49 -6.78 -4.06
CA TYR A 109 11.85 -5.70 -4.96
C TYR A 109 10.61 -5.06 -5.58
N ASP A 110 9.67 -5.86 -6.08
CA ASP A 110 8.44 -5.36 -6.70
C ASP A 110 7.59 -4.56 -5.72
N CYS A 111 7.44 -5.03 -4.49
CA CYS A 111 6.74 -4.28 -3.44
C CYS A 111 7.41 -2.91 -3.19
N ALA A 112 8.74 -2.88 -3.08
CA ALA A 112 9.49 -1.66 -2.83
C ALA A 112 9.43 -0.69 -4.02
N ALA A 113 9.62 -1.21 -5.23
CA ALA A 113 9.52 -0.45 -6.47
C ALA A 113 8.12 0.14 -6.64
N TYR A 114 7.07 -0.61 -6.33
CA TYR A 114 5.70 -0.12 -6.42
C TYR A 114 5.42 0.98 -5.38
N THR A 115 5.85 0.84 -4.12
CA THR A 115 5.73 1.93 -3.13
C THR A 115 6.45 3.20 -3.58
N GLU A 116 7.65 3.06 -4.14
CA GLU A 116 8.44 4.18 -4.63
C GLU A 116 7.77 4.84 -5.84
N ASN A 117 7.23 4.04 -6.77
CA ASN A 117 6.51 4.54 -7.94
C ASN A 117 5.27 5.35 -7.54
N ILE A 118 4.51 4.89 -6.53
CA ILE A 118 3.39 5.67 -5.98
C ILE A 118 3.91 6.96 -5.34
N ALA A 119 4.93 6.89 -4.48
CA ALA A 119 5.49 8.06 -3.80
C ALA A 119 5.98 9.13 -4.79
N GLN A 120 6.54 8.71 -5.92
CA GLN A 120 7.00 9.59 -7.00
C GLN A 120 5.89 10.05 -7.95
N GLY A 121 4.63 9.62 -7.75
CA GLY A 121 3.51 10.00 -8.61
C GLY A 121 3.56 9.38 -10.02
N ARG A 122 4.27 8.27 -10.21
CA ARG A 122 4.38 7.60 -11.52
C ARG A 122 3.09 6.90 -11.97
N HIS A 123 2.07 6.88 -11.11
CA HIS A 123 0.74 6.38 -11.43
C HIS A 123 -0.24 7.50 -11.80
N ASP A 124 0.23 8.75 -11.95
CA ASP A 124 -0.57 9.83 -12.51
C ASP A 124 -0.92 9.52 -13.98
N PRO A 125 -2.18 9.73 -14.42
CA PRO A 125 -2.57 9.55 -15.82
C PRO A 125 -1.66 10.25 -16.83
N GLU A 126 -1.12 11.43 -16.52
CA GLU A 126 -0.19 12.12 -17.43
C GLU A 126 1.15 11.38 -17.54
N TRP A 127 1.64 10.86 -16.41
CA TRP A 127 2.85 10.04 -16.39
C TRP A 127 2.64 8.78 -17.21
N LEU A 128 1.51 8.09 -17.00
CA LEU A 128 1.18 6.87 -17.73
C LEU A 128 1.09 7.12 -19.24
N ALA A 129 0.42 8.19 -19.67
CA ALA A 129 0.34 8.58 -21.08
C ALA A 129 1.73 8.84 -21.69
N SER A 130 2.60 9.53 -20.94
CA SER A 130 3.97 9.81 -21.37
C SER A 130 4.80 8.53 -21.47
N ALA A 131 4.63 7.60 -20.54
CA ALA A 131 5.32 6.31 -20.55
C ALA A 131 4.90 5.43 -21.73
N TRP A 132 3.60 5.38 -22.04
CA TRP A 132 3.10 4.69 -23.23
C TRP A 132 3.62 5.32 -24.53
N SER A 133 3.58 6.65 -24.63
CA SER A 133 4.15 7.36 -25.79
C SER A 133 5.64 7.05 -25.96
N ALA A 134 6.41 7.09 -24.87
CA ALA A 134 7.82 6.72 -24.90
C ALA A 134 8.05 5.24 -25.28
N HIS A 135 7.19 4.33 -24.82
CA HIS A 135 7.24 2.92 -25.20
C HIS A 135 6.99 2.73 -26.70
N GLU A 136 5.95 3.35 -27.25
CA GLU A 136 5.65 3.27 -28.68
C GLU A 136 6.77 3.87 -29.53
N ARG A 137 7.37 4.98 -29.11
CA ARG A 137 8.53 5.57 -29.80
C ARG A 137 9.75 4.65 -29.80
N ARG A 138 10.03 3.97 -28.67
CA ARG A 138 11.09 2.95 -28.62
C ARG A 138 10.78 1.77 -29.53
N LYS A 139 9.53 1.33 -29.57
CA LYS A 139 9.10 0.23 -30.44
C LYS A 139 9.17 0.61 -31.92
N ALA A 140 8.95 1.89 -32.25
CA ALA A 140 9.06 2.44 -33.59
C ALA A 140 10.51 2.66 -34.07
N GLY A 141 11.51 2.41 -33.22
CA GLY A 141 12.92 2.56 -33.59
C GLY A 141 13.41 4.01 -33.59
N ASP A 142 12.64 4.98 -33.06
CA ASP A 142 12.98 6.41 -33.05
C ASP A 142 14.36 6.71 -32.43
N PHE A 143 14.87 5.81 -31.58
CA PHE A 143 16.12 5.97 -30.85
C PHE A 143 17.23 5.03 -31.35
N ASP A 144 16.96 4.15 -32.31
CA ASP A 144 17.90 3.12 -32.73
C ASP A 144 19.15 3.75 -33.37
N GLU A 145 18.96 4.77 -34.22
CA GLU A 145 20.07 5.51 -34.85
C GLU A 145 20.92 6.24 -33.79
N PHE A 146 20.29 6.96 -32.87
CA PHE A 146 21.00 7.64 -31.77
C PHE A 146 21.78 6.66 -30.90
N LEU A 147 21.23 5.48 -30.61
CA LEU A 147 21.89 4.46 -29.79
C LEU A 147 23.08 3.83 -30.53
N VAL A 148 22.98 3.63 -31.84
CA VAL A 148 24.08 3.17 -32.69
C VAL A 148 25.20 4.20 -32.70
N GLU A 149 24.90 5.46 -32.99
CA GLU A 149 25.91 6.54 -33.00
C GLU A 149 26.60 6.69 -31.64
N ARG A 150 25.81 6.67 -30.55
CA ARG A 150 26.32 6.73 -29.18
C ARG A 150 27.26 5.57 -28.87
N LEU A 151 26.93 4.35 -29.31
CA LEU A 151 27.77 3.18 -29.10
C LEU A 151 29.10 3.31 -29.86
N GLU A 152 29.04 3.75 -31.12
CA GLU A 152 30.23 3.94 -31.96
C GLU A 152 31.15 5.03 -31.39
N GLU A 153 30.59 6.11 -30.84
CA GLU A 153 31.33 7.17 -30.16
C GLU A 153 31.94 6.70 -28.83
N ASP A 154 31.12 6.11 -27.93
CA ASP A 154 31.55 5.72 -26.59
C ASP A 154 32.60 4.60 -26.61
N TRP A 155 32.56 3.72 -27.63
CA TRP A 155 33.45 2.56 -27.74
C TRP A 155 34.48 2.66 -28.87
N GLY A 156 34.41 3.68 -29.73
CA GLY A 156 35.34 3.90 -30.83
C GLY A 156 35.36 2.77 -31.87
N VAL A 157 34.23 2.09 -32.07
CA VAL A 157 34.08 0.98 -33.01
C VAL A 157 33.05 1.33 -34.07
N GLU A 158 33.24 0.87 -35.31
CA GLU A 158 32.21 0.95 -36.35
C GLU A 158 31.41 -0.36 -36.36
N ILE A 159 30.09 -0.29 -36.21
CA ILE A 159 29.23 -1.48 -36.26
C ILE A 159 29.14 -1.94 -37.72
N PRO A 160 29.50 -3.20 -38.04
CA PRO A 160 29.37 -3.71 -39.40
C PRO A 160 27.94 -3.59 -39.92
N ALA A 161 27.77 -3.17 -41.18
CA ALA A 161 26.46 -2.85 -41.77
C ALA A 161 25.43 -4.00 -41.69
N GLY A 162 25.87 -5.26 -41.64
CA GLY A 162 24.98 -6.43 -41.47
C GLY A 162 24.46 -6.65 -40.04
N MET A 163 25.00 -5.93 -39.05
CA MET A 163 24.61 -5.99 -37.63
C MET A 163 23.88 -4.71 -37.18
N ARG A 164 23.84 -3.68 -38.03
CA ARG A 164 23.08 -2.44 -37.82
C ARG A 164 21.60 -2.71 -38.09
N ILE A 165 20.94 -3.44 -37.19
CA ILE A 165 19.52 -3.74 -37.26
C ILE A 165 18.76 -2.53 -36.69
N VAL A 166 18.40 -1.60 -37.58
CA VAL A 166 17.40 -0.57 -37.30
C VAL A 166 16.04 -1.23 -37.53
N ARG A 167 15.17 -1.23 -36.52
CA ARG A 167 13.86 -1.89 -36.59
C ARG A 167 12.82 -1.05 -37.31
#